data_AF-A0A7S1EVS8-F1
#
_entry.id   AF-A0A7S1EVS8-F1
#
_cell.length_a   1.000
_cell.length_b   1.000
_cell.length_c   1.000
_cell.angle_alpha   90.00
_cell.angle_beta   90.00
_cell.angle_gamma   90.00
#
_symmetry.space_group_name_H-M   'P 1'
#
loop_
_entity.id
_entity.type
_entity.pdbx_description
1 polymer ?
#
loop_
_entity_poly.entity_id
_entity_poly.type
_entity_poly.pdbx_seq_one_letter_code
_entity_poly.pdbx_strand_id
1 'polypeptide(L)'
;PEPAHRARGAEGSSENVAVALLNLAKTHCSEGDALLHAKNLAERSLALFESLCGPESGRVAAALTILGFAWNALNEPAKGCLFLERALRIKQGMFGADHIEMADTL
;
A
#
# COMPACT_ATOMS: atom_id res chain seq x y z
N PRO A 1 -21.18 -10.75 25.04
CA PRO A 1 -20.10 -9.74 25.16
C PRO A 1 -18.83 -10.42 25.72
N GLU A 2 -17.82 -10.79 24.95
CA GLU A 2 -16.93 -9.91 24.20
C GLU A 2 -16.13 -10.69 23.12
N PRO A 3 -16.18 -10.26 21.84
CA PRO A 3 -15.18 -10.66 20.84
C PRO A 3 -14.15 -9.56 20.49
N ALA A 4 -14.24 -8.36 21.06
CA ALA A 4 -13.49 -7.19 20.58
C ALA A 4 -11.99 -7.17 20.93
N HIS A 5 -11.54 -7.81 22.02
CA HIS A 5 -10.15 -7.75 22.46
C HIS A 5 -9.19 -8.69 21.70
N ARG A 6 -9.71 -9.80 21.13
CA ARG A 6 -8.87 -10.79 20.42
C ARG A 6 -8.57 -10.38 18.99
N ALA A 7 -9.49 -9.66 18.34
CA ALA A 7 -9.32 -9.14 16.99
C ALA A 7 -8.19 -8.10 16.92
N ARG A 8 -8.14 -7.16 17.88
CA ARG A 8 -7.15 -6.07 17.90
C ARG A 8 -5.69 -6.55 18.02
N GLY A 9 -5.45 -7.64 18.76
CA GLY A 9 -4.11 -8.24 18.88
C GLY A 9 -3.63 -8.97 17.62
N ALA A 10 -4.57 -9.58 16.89
CA ALA A 10 -4.29 -10.20 15.59
C ALA A 10 -4.10 -9.15 14.50
N GLU A 11 -4.93 -8.11 14.47
CA GLU A 11 -4.84 -6.97 13.56
C GLU A 11 -3.49 -6.24 13.69
N GLY A 12 -3.03 -5.95 14.91
CA GLY A 12 -1.72 -5.33 15.13
C GLY A 12 -0.55 -6.20 14.69
N SER A 13 -0.68 -7.54 14.83
CA SER A 13 0.35 -8.48 14.34
C SER A 13 0.36 -8.57 12.82
N SER A 14 -0.81 -8.65 12.19
CA SER A 14 -0.97 -8.64 10.72
C SER A 14 -0.51 -7.32 10.10
N GLU A 15 -0.75 -6.20 10.77
CA GLU A 15 -0.27 -4.88 10.36
C GLU A 15 1.27 -4.81 10.38
N ASN A 16 1.90 -5.25 11.46
CA ASN A 16 3.36 -5.30 11.55
C ASN A 16 3.96 -6.20 10.45
N VAL A 17 3.31 -7.33 10.13
CA VAL A 17 3.71 -8.20 9.02
C VAL A 17 3.57 -7.47 7.68
N ALA A 18 2.48 -6.75 7.44
CA ALA A 18 2.28 -6.00 6.20
C ALA A 18 3.34 -4.92 5.99
N VAL A 19 3.69 -4.19 7.06
CA VAL A 19 4.75 -3.16 7.05
C VAL A 19 6.13 -3.80 6.82
N ALA A 20 6.44 -4.91 7.48
CA ALA A 20 7.70 -5.61 7.29
C ALA A 20 7.86 -6.11 5.84
N LEU A 21 6.81 -6.69 5.26
CA LEU A 21 6.79 -7.11 3.85
C LEU A 21 7.01 -5.94 2.89
N LEU A 22 6.37 -4.79 3.17
CA LEU A 22 6.55 -3.59 2.35
C LEU A 22 7.99 -3.08 2.38
N ASN A 23 8.59 -3.06 3.57
CA ASN A 23 9.97 -2.60 3.75
C ASN A 23 10.96 -3.52 3.04
N LEU A 24 10.77 -4.84 3.13
CA LEU A 24 11.58 -5.83 2.39
C LEU A 24 11.40 -5.70 0.87
N ALA A 25 10.17 -5.47 0.40
CA ALA A 25 9.93 -5.22 -1.01
C ALA A 25 10.70 -3.98 -1.50
N LYS A 26 10.70 -2.91 -0.69
CA LYS A 26 11.42 -1.68 -1.00
C LYS A 26 12.93 -1.88 -1.08
N THR A 27 13.53 -2.61 -0.13
CA THR A 27 14.98 -2.89 -0.14
C THR A 27 15.38 -3.72 -1.35
N HIS A 28 14.61 -4.77 -1.68
CA HIS A 28 14.87 -5.58 -2.86
C HIS A 28 14.67 -4.80 -4.18
N CYS A 29 13.73 -3.86 -4.25
CA CYS A 29 13.60 -2.97 -5.40
C CYS A 29 14.83 -2.06 -5.57
N SER A 30 15.39 -1.54 -4.47
CA SER A 30 16.57 -0.67 -4.53
C SER A 30 17.86 -1.41 -4.87
N GLU A 31 17.98 -2.67 -4.46
CA GLU A 31 19.17 -3.50 -4.73
C GLU A 31 19.15 -4.10 -6.14
N GLY A 32 17.98 -4.27 -6.76
CA GLY A 32 17.85 -4.77 -8.13
C GLY A 32 18.05 -6.28 -8.31
N ASP A 33 18.61 -6.98 -7.32
CA ASP A 33 18.89 -8.43 -7.39
C ASP A 33 17.64 -9.31 -7.34
N ALA A 34 16.56 -8.84 -6.70
CA ALA A 34 15.41 -9.69 -6.37
C ALA A 34 14.06 -9.04 -6.73
N LEU A 35 13.95 -8.42 -7.90
CA LEU A 35 12.76 -7.68 -8.34
C LEU A 35 11.47 -8.53 -8.33
N LEU A 36 11.55 -9.81 -8.71
CA LEU A 36 10.39 -10.71 -8.66
C LEU A 36 9.95 -11.02 -7.23
N HIS A 37 10.90 -11.14 -6.29
CA HIS A 37 10.61 -11.27 -4.87
C HIS A 37 10.03 -9.98 -4.31
N ALA A 38 10.59 -8.82 -4.67
CA ALA A 38 10.10 -7.51 -4.28
C ALA A 38 8.63 -7.32 -4.68
N LYS A 39 8.29 -7.69 -5.92
CA LYS A 39 6.90 -7.69 -6.41
C LYS A 39 6.00 -8.57 -5.54
N ASN A 40 6.36 -9.84 -5.30
CA ASN A 40 5.54 -10.76 -4.52
C ASN A 40 5.33 -10.26 -3.07
N LEU A 41 6.39 -9.75 -2.44
CA LEU A 41 6.33 -9.16 -1.11
C LEU A 41 5.39 -7.96 -1.06
N ALA A 42 5.45 -7.08 -2.07
CA ALA A 42 4.57 -5.93 -2.17
C ALA A 42 3.11 -6.33 -2.47
N GLU A 43 2.84 -7.37 -3.27
CA GLU A 43 1.49 -7.93 -3.48
C GLU A 43 0.89 -8.49 -2.18
N ARG A 44 1.69 -9.21 -1.39
CA ARG A 44 1.26 -9.73 -0.09
C ARG A 44 0.99 -8.60 0.91
N SER A 45 1.85 -7.58 0.93
CA SER A 45 1.66 -6.39 1.75
C SER A 45 0.38 -5.64 1.37
N LEU A 46 0.14 -5.47 0.06
CA LEU A 46 -1.07 -4.84 -0.48
C LEU A 46 -2.34 -5.57 0.00
N ALA A 47 -2.40 -6.89 -0.15
CA ALA A 47 -3.56 -7.67 0.26
C ALA A 47 -3.86 -7.56 1.76
N LEU A 48 -2.81 -7.47 2.60
CA LEU A 48 -2.97 -7.25 4.03
C LEU A 48 -3.43 -5.82 4.34
N PHE A 49 -2.90 -4.80 3.68
CA PHE A 49 -3.34 -3.43 3.90
C PHE A 49 -4.78 -3.18 3.43
N GLU A 50 -5.18 -3.79 2.31
CA GLU A 50 -6.56 -3.73 1.83
C GLU A 50 -7.53 -4.39 2.83
N SER A 51 -7.14 -5.50 3.47
CA SER A 51 -7.99 -6.16 4.47
C SER A 51 -8.03 -5.46 5.83
N LEU A 52 -6.92 -4.83 6.26
CA LEU A 52 -6.79 -4.19 7.57
C LEU A 52 -7.35 -2.77 7.59
N CYS A 53 -7.08 -1.97 6.56
CA CYS A 53 -7.37 -0.53 6.56
C CYS A 53 -8.28 -0.09 5.41
N GLY A 54 -8.70 -1.01 4.54
CA GLY A 54 -9.50 -0.72 3.37
C GLY A 54 -8.70 -0.26 2.14
N PRO A 55 -9.30 -0.31 0.94
CA PRO A 55 -8.62 -0.09 -0.33
C PRO A 55 -8.20 1.36 -0.60
N GLU A 56 -8.74 2.34 0.14
CA GLU A 56 -8.46 3.78 -0.01
C GLU A 56 -7.50 4.30 1.07
N SER A 57 -6.77 3.41 1.75
CA SER A 57 -5.80 3.79 2.78
C SER A 57 -4.46 4.26 2.17
N GLY A 58 -3.81 5.20 2.84
CA GLY A 58 -2.44 5.61 2.50
C GLY A 58 -1.43 4.46 2.53
N ARG A 59 -1.69 3.42 3.32
CA ARG A 59 -0.87 2.19 3.34
C ARG A 59 -1.01 1.38 2.06
N VAL A 60 -2.22 1.29 1.52
CA VAL A 60 -2.49 0.68 0.21
C VAL A 60 -1.78 1.47 -0.89
N ALA A 61 -1.86 2.81 -0.85
CA ALA A 61 -1.13 3.65 -1.79
C ALA A 61 0.41 3.45 -1.72
N ALA A 62 0.96 3.25 -0.53
CA ALA A 62 2.38 2.95 -0.36
C ALA A 62 2.77 1.60 -0.99
N ALA A 63 2.00 0.53 -0.76
CA ALA A 63 2.23 -0.77 -1.37
C ALA A 63 2.11 -0.75 -2.91
N LEU A 64 1.09 -0.07 -3.43
CA LEU A 64 0.93 0.14 -4.87
C LEU A 64 2.09 0.91 -5.49
N THR A 65 2.67 1.89 -4.76
CA THR A 65 3.84 2.63 -5.24
C THR A 65 5.05 1.72 -5.42
N ILE A 66 5.32 0.83 -4.44
CA ILE A 66 6.42 -0.13 -4.52
C ILE A 66 6.18 -1.15 -5.66
N LEU A 67 4.96 -1.62 -5.86
CA LEU A 67 4.62 -2.46 -7.00
C LEU A 67 4.88 -1.75 -8.33
N GLY A 68 4.51 -0.48 -8.43
CA GLY A 68 4.80 0.35 -9.60
C GLY A 68 6.29 0.37 -9.95
N PHE A 69 7.14 0.58 -8.95
CA PHE A 69 8.59 0.58 -9.12
C PHE A 69 9.14 -0.82 -9.45
N ALA A 70 8.66 -1.86 -8.79
CA ALA A 70 9.06 -3.24 -9.07
C ALA A 70 8.79 -3.62 -10.54
N TRP A 71 7.60 -3.30 -11.05
CA TRP A 71 7.24 -3.56 -12.45
C TRP A 71 8.05 -2.73 -13.44
N ASN A 72 8.36 -1.47 -13.11
CA ASN A 72 9.23 -0.65 -13.94
C ASN A 72 10.65 -1.26 -14.04
N ALA A 73 11.20 -1.71 -12.91
CA ALA A 73 12.50 -2.36 -12.86
C ALA A 73 12.51 -3.73 -13.60
N LEU A 74 11.36 -4.40 -13.70
CA LEU A 74 11.17 -5.64 -14.46
C LEU A 74 10.99 -5.42 -15.97
N ASN A 75 11.26 -4.22 -16.50
CA ASN A 75 11.01 -3.84 -17.90
C ASN A 75 9.54 -3.93 -18.34
N GLU A 76 8.59 -3.82 -17.40
CA GLU A 76 7.15 -3.77 -17.68
C GLU A 76 6.50 -2.47 -17.17
N PRO A 77 6.92 -1.30 -17.70
CA PRO A 77 6.47 0.00 -17.19
C PRO A 77 4.96 0.22 -17.35
N ALA A 78 4.33 -0.36 -18.38
CA ALA A 78 2.89 -0.25 -18.60
C ALA A 78 2.08 -0.80 -17.41
N LYS A 79 2.51 -1.93 -16.84
CA LYS A 79 1.91 -2.47 -15.60
C LYS A 79 2.22 -1.56 -14.41
N GLY A 80 3.44 -1.08 -14.31
CA GLY A 80 3.86 -0.16 -13.25
C GLY A 80 3.02 1.12 -13.19
N CYS A 81 2.73 1.72 -14.35
CA CYS A 81 1.88 2.91 -14.47
C CYS A 81 0.49 2.70 -13.87
N LEU A 82 -0.17 1.57 -14.14
CA LEU A 82 -1.50 1.28 -13.60
C LEU A 82 -1.52 1.27 -12.06
N PHE A 83 -0.47 0.71 -11.44
CA PHE A 83 -0.34 0.71 -9.97
C PHE A 83 -0.06 2.11 -9.41
N LEU A 84 0.80 2.89 -10.09
CA LEU A 84 1.11 4.26 -9.69
C LEU A 84 -0.10 5.20 -9.84
N GLU A 85 -0.90 5.04 -10.89
CA GLU A 85 -2.14 5.79 -11.10
C GLU A 85 -3.15 5.51 -9.97
N ARG A 86 -3.31 4.24 -9.58
CA ARG A 86 -4.17 3.89 -8.44
C ARG A 86 -3.63 4.50 -7.14
N ALA A 87 -2.33 4.40 -6.89
CA ALA A 87 -1.70 5.00 -5.72
C ALA A 87 -1.89 6.52 -5.67
N LEU A 88 -1.78 7.19 -6.83
CA LEU A 88 -1.98 8.63 -6.96
C LEU A 88 -3.43 9.00 -6.66
N ARG A 89 -4.41 8.27 -7.21
CA ARG A 89 -5.83 8.50 -6.94
C ARG A 89 -6.15 8.40 -5.46
N ILE A 90 -5.64 7.37 -4.78
CA ILE A 90 -5.85 7.20 -3.33
C ILE A 90 -5.25 8.38 -2.57
N LYS A 91 -4.00 8.74 -2.87
CA LYS A 91 -3.36 9.91 -2.24
C LYS A 91 -4.16 11.19 -2.49
N GLN A 92 -4.63 11.41 -3.72
CA GLN A 92 -5.49 12.56 -4.05
C GLN A 92 -6.81 12.53 -3.29
N GLY A 93 -7.43 11.37 -3.11
CA GLY A 93 -8.64 11.22 -2.29
C GLY A 93 -8.40 11.54 -0.82
N MET A 94 -7.26 11.14 -0.27
CA MET A 94 -6.87 11.49 1.11
C MET A 94 -6.64 13.00 1.28
N PHE A 95 -5.89 13.63 0.37
CA PHE A 95 -5.65 15.08 0.43
C PHE A 95 -6.89 15.90 0.05
N GLY A 96 -7.80 15.37 -0.77
CA GLY A 96 -9.05 16.03 -1.15
C GLY A 96 -10.15 15.94 -0.09
N ALA A 97 -10.21 14.85 0.68
CA ALA A 97 -11.14 14.69 1.79
C ALA A 97 -10.77 15.59 2.98
N ASP A 98 -9.48 15.75 3.29
CA ASP A 98 -9.01 16.64 4.36
C ASP A 98 -8.99 18.14 3.96
N HIS A 99 -9.16 18.47 2.68
CA HIS A 99 -9.10 19.87 2.19
C HIS A 99 -10.47 20.46 1.80
N ILE A 100 -11.57 19.70 1.90
CA ILE A 100 -12.93 20.20 1.58
C ILE A 100 -13.77 20.56 2.82
N GLU A 101 -13.27 20.42 4.05
CA GLU A 101 -13.91 21.03 5.23
C GLU A 101 -13.77 22.58 5.29
N MET A 102 -13.19 23.23 4.27
CA MET A 102 -13.14 24.70 4.16
C MET A 102 -13.81 25.29 2.91
N ALA A 103 -14.66 24.53 2.21
CA ALA A 103 -15.40 25.04 1.04
C ALA A 103 -16.91 25.22 1.28
N ASP A 104 -17.36 25.30 2.53
CA ASP A 104 -18.75 25.62 2.90
C ASP A 104 -18.84 26.91 3.74
N THR A 105 -18.02 27.90 3.40
CA THR A 105 -18.25 29.29 3.79
C THR A 105 -18.30 30.12 2.53
N LEU A 106 -19.51 30.30 1.99
CA LEU A 106 -20.06 31.54 1.43
C LEU A 106 -21.48 31.31 0.91
#